data_AF-A0A847JCU6-F1
#
_entry.id   AF-A0A847JCU6-F1
#
_cell.length_a   1.000
_cell.length_b   1.000
_cell.length_c   1.000
_cell.angle_alpha   90.00
_cell.angle_beta   90.00
_cell.angle_gamma   90.00
#
_symmetry.space_group_name_H-M   'P 1'
#
loop_
_entity.id
_entity.type
_entity.pdbx_description
1 polymer ?
#
loop_
_entity_poly.entity_id
_entity_poly.type
_entity_poly.pdbx_seq_one_letter_code
_entity_poly.pdbx_strand_id
1 'polypeptide(L)'
;MRRLAPFLAFALAAGTVPALADGSYSGASSVAGGRGAACAGVTPMNAYVSGSSIELSGYAYEGSGDRATGTVKSDGTFSAVMPSPKGEVTFKGRVGAHNVEAQWKGPDCWGAVDLNK
;
A
#
# COMPACT_ATOMS: atom_id res chain seq x y z
N MET A 1 4.43 49.17 -34.82
CA MET A 1 4.45 47.70 -34.93
C MET A 1 5.58 47.14 -34.06
N ARG A 2 5.28 46.52 -32.92
CA ARG A 2 6.20 45.56 -32.28
C ARG A 2 5.39 44.60 -31.41
N ARG A 3 5.67 43.32 -31.64
CA ARG A 3 4.81 42.16 -31.46
C ARG A 3 4.63 41.80 -29.98
N LEU A 4 3.38 41.52 -29.60
CA LEU A 4 3.02 40.77 -28.39
C LEU A 4 3.65 39.37 -28.49
N ALA A 5 4.47 38.99 -27.50
CA ALA A 5 4.95 37.63 -27.35
C ALA A 5 3.86 36.79 -26.66
N PRO A 6 3.49 35.62 -27.19
CA PRO A 6 2.57 34.73 -26.49
C PRO A 6 3.33 34.00 -25.38
N PHE A 7 2.90 34.18 -24.13
CA PHE A 7 3.24 33.27 -23.05
C PHE A 7 2.58 31.92 -23.36
N LEU A 8 3.37 30.98 -23.86
CA LEU A 8 3.03 29.57 -23.89
C LEU A 8 2.94 29.07 -22.44
N ALA A 9 1.71 28.96 -21.94
CA ALA A 9 1.42 28.23 -20.71
C ALA A 9 1.67 26.74 -20.96
N PHE A 10 2.82 26.24 -20.52
CA PHE A 10 3.06 24.81 -20.40
C PHE A 10 2.24 24.29 -19.22
N ALA A 11 1.01 23.84 -19.49
CA ALA A 11 0.23 23.08 -18.52
C ALA A 11 0.89 21.71 -18.35
N LEU A 12 1.79 21.57 -17.38
CA LEU A 12 2.17 20.25 -16.87
C LEU A 12 0.91 19.65 -16.25
N ALA A 13 0.31 18.68 -16.93
CA ALA A 13 -0.61 17.76 -16.30
C ALA A 13 0.19 16.95 -15.27
N ALA A 14 0.23 17.44 -14.03
CA ALA A 14 0.69 16.67 -12.90
C ALA A 14 -0.32 15.54 -12.68
N GLY A 15 -0.10 14.40 -13.32
CA GLY A 15 -0.78 13.17 -12.96
C GLY A 15 -0.50 12.93 -11.48
N THR A 16 -1.54 12.96 -10.66
CA THR A 16 -1.40 12.59 -9.25
C THR A 16 -1.04 11.10 -9.21
N VAL A 17 -0.07 10.74 -8.37
CA VAL A 17 0.38 9.34 -8.19
C VAL A 17 -0.76 8.33 -8.07
N PRO A 18 -1.90 8.63 -7.40
CA PRO A 18 -3.03 7.70 -7.29
C PRO A 18 -3.58 7.22 -8.64
N ALA A 19 -3.68 8.09 -9.65
CA ALA A 19 -4.27 7.71 -10.94
C ALA A 19 -3.38 6.76 -11.77
N LEU A 20 -2.06 6.78 -11.55
CA LEU A 20 -1.12 5.84 -12.19
C LEU A 20 -1.00 4.52 -11.39
N ALA A 21 -1.44 4.55 -10.14
CA ALA A 21 -1.39 3.45 -9.18
C ALA A 21 -2.65 2.58 -9.18
N ASP A 22 -3.72 2.95 -9.88
CA ASP A 22 -4.94 2.15 -9.93
C ASP A 22 -4.68 0.75 -10.52
N GLY A 23 -5.17 -0.28 -9.85
CA GLY A 23 -5.07 -1.67 -10.30
C GLY A 23 -4.86 -2.69 -9.18
N SER A 24 -4.63 -3.93 -9.61
CA SER A 24 -4.37 -5.06 -8.71
C SER A 24 -2.88 -5.33 -8.60
N TYR A 25 -2.44 -5.69 -7.41
CA TYR A 25 -1.06 -6.07 -7.09
C TYR A 25 -1.07 -7.40 -6.35
N SER A 26 -0.05 -8.22 -6.57
CA SER A 26 0.09 -9.53 -5.94
C SER A 26 1.54 -9.76 -5.50
N GLY A 27 1.70 -10.55 -4.45
CA GLY A 27 3.00 -10.83 -3.88
C GLY A 27 2.84 -11.49 -2.52
N ALA A 28 3.62 -11.01 -1.55
CA ALA A 28 3.62 -11.61 -0.23
C ALA A 28 3.78 -10.60 0.90
N SER A 29 3.24 -11.00 2.04
CA SER A 29 3.65 -10.50 3.34
C SER A 29 4.70 -11.43 3.93
N SER A 30 5.74 -10.87 4.55
CA SER A 30 6.80 -11.61 5.23
C SER A 30 6.92 -11.13 6.67
N VAL A 31 7.14 -12.05 7.60
CA VAL A 31 7.37 -11.71 9.00
C VAL A 31 8.85 -11.40 9.23
N ALA A 32 9.14 -10.21 9.75
CA ALA A 32 10.49 -9.76 10.08
C ALA A 32 10.85 -10.00 11.56
N GLY A 33 9.85 -10.26 12.40
CA GLY A 33 10.07 -10.68 13.78
C GLY A 33 8.79 -10.64 14.62
N GLY A 34 8.92 -11.06 15.88
CA GLY A 34 7.78 -11.14 16.79
C GLY A 34 8.06 -11.99 18.02
N ARG A 35 7.04 -12.10 18.86
CA ARG A 35 7.03 -13.04 19.99
C ARG A 35 6.06 -14.18 19.68
N GLY A 36 6.59 -15.39 19.55
CA GLY A 36 5.79 -16.61 19.38
C GLY A 36 5.96 -17.27 18.00
N ALA A 37 5.63 -18.56 17.93
CA ALA A 37 5.84 -19.39 16.75
C ALA A 37 5.09 -18.91 15.49
N ALA A 38 3.97 -18.20 15.67
CA ALA A 38 3.18 -17.62 14.56
C ALA A 38 3.84 -16.40 13.90
N CYS A 39 4.88 -15.82 14.51
CA CYS A 39 5.61 -14.68 13.97
C CYS A 39 6.77 -15.12 13.08
N ALA A 40 6.49 -16.01 12.13
CA ALA A 40 7.43 -16.47 11.13
C ALA A 40 6.69 -16.78 9.83
N GLY A 41 7.43 -16.80 8.73
CA GLY A 41 6.93 -17.24 7.44
C GLY A 41 6.56 -16.12 6.49
N VAL A 42 6.03 -16.55 5.35
CA VAL A 42 5.67 -15.73 4.21
C VAL A 42 4.28 -16.17 3.75
N THR A 43 3.36 -15.22 3.64
CA THR A 43 1.97 -15.46 3.29
C THR A 43 1.59 -14.69 2.02
N PRO A 44 0.83 -15.28 1.08
CA PRO A 44 0.35 -14.55 -0.07
C PRO A 44 -0.49 -13.34 0.32
N MET A 45 -0.31 -12.25 -0.40
CA MET A 45 -1.08 -11.02 -0.20
C MET A 45 -1.34 -10.36 -1.55
N ASN A 46 -2.50 -9.71 -1.66
CA ASN A 46 -2.86 -8.90 -2.81
C ASN A 46 -3.26 -7.49 -2.34
N ALA A 47 -3.14 -6.52 -3.23
CA ALA A 47 -3.72 -5.20 -3.06
C ALA A 47 -4.61 -4.83 -4.23
N TYR A 48 -5.66 -4.08 -3.95
CA TYR A 48 -6.44 -3.38 -4.96
C TYR A 48 -6.44 -1.88 -4.64
N VAL A 49 -5.96 -1.08 -5.59
CA VAL A 49 -5.87 0.37 -5.47
C VAL A 49 -6.85 1.00 -6.45
N SER A 50 -7.64 1.95 -5.97
CA SER A 50 -8.61 2.68 -6.76
C SER A 50 -8.77 4.10 -6.21
N GLY A 51 -8.29 5.09 -6.97
CA GLY A 51 -8.23 6.47 -6.56
C GLY A 51 -7.47 6.63 -5.23
N SER A 52 -8.12 7.24 -4.25
CA SER A 52 -7.54 7.47 -2.91
C SER A 52 -7.72 6.28 -1.95
N SER A 53 -8.08 5.10 -2.43
CA SER A 53 -8.39 3.94 -1.59
C SER A 53 -7.45 2.78 -1.89
N ILE A 54 -7.08 2.05 -0.84
CA ILE A 54 -6.36 0.78 -0.94
C ILE A 54 -7.04 -0.27 -0.08
N GLU A 55 -7.10 -1.46 -0.64
CA GLU A 55 -7.50 -2.67 0.06
C GLU A 55 -6.39 -3.70 -0.03
N LEU A 56 -5.99 -4.27 1.11
CA LEU A 56 -5.10 -5.41 1.19
C LEU A 56 -5.92 -6.65 1.51
N SER A 57 -5.66 -7.76 0.82
CA SER A 57 -6.33 -9.05 1.05
C SER A 57 -5.31 -10.18 1.17
N GLY A 58 -5.58 -11.11 2.08
CA GLY A 58 -4.64 -12.14 2.52
C GLY A 58 -4.18 -11.92 3.95
N TYR A 59 -3.31 -12.79 4.43
CA TYR A 59 -2.83 -12.78 5.81
C TYR A 59 -1.51 -12.01 5.91
N ALA A 60 -1.35 -11.14 6.91
CA ALA A 60 -0.06 -10.53 7.23
C ALA A 60 0.93 -11.57 7.79
N TYR A 61 0.40 -12.49 8.60
CA TYR A 61 1.06 -13.67 9.14
C TYR A 61 -0.02 -14.72 9.47
N GLU A 62 0.36 -15.97 9.71
CA GLU A 62 -0.62 -17.03 10.01
C GLU A 62 -1.53 -16.66 11.19
N GLY A 63 -2.85 -16.65 10.94
CA GLY A 63 -3.86 -16.33 11.94
C GLY A 63 -4.16 -14.83 12.13
N SER A 64 -3.64 -13.94 11.28
CA SER A 64 -4.15 -12.56 11.19
C SER A 64 -5.55 -12.53 10.56
N GLY A 65 -6.17 -11.34 10.51
CA GLY A 65 -7.33 -11.12 9.64
C GLY A 65 -6.96 -11.31 8.16
N ASP A 66 -7.97 -11.26 7.30
CA ASP A 66 -7.87 -11.52 5.86
C ASP A 66 -7.99 -10.26 5.00
N ARG A 67 -8.42 -9.12 5.58
CA ARG A 67 -8.64 -7.87 4.85
C ARG A 67 -8.20 -6.65 5.65
N ALA A 68 -7.50 -5.74 4.98
CA ALA A 68 -7.17 -4.41 5.46
C ALA A 68 -7.73 -3.35 4.52
N THR A 69 -8.21 -2.23 5.05
CA THR A 69 -8.62 -1.09 4.22
C THR A 69 -7.91 0.17 4.67
N GLY A 70 -7.66 1.07 3.72
CA GLY A 70 -6.87 2.26 3.95
C GLY A 70 -7.06 3.36 2.91
N THR A 71 -6.41 4.49 3.16
CA THR A 71 -6.42 5.66 2.29
C THR A 71 -5.03 5.88 1.69
N VAL A 72 -4.99 6.13 0.38
CA VAL A 72 -3.81 6.54 -0.37
C VAL A 72 -3.82 8.05 -0.53
N LYS A 73 -2.73 8.70 -0.12
CA LYS A 73 -2.53 10.14 -0.27
C LYS A 73 -2.05 10.46 -1.69
N SER A 74 -2.10 11.74 -2.05
CA SER A 74 -1.65 12.23 -3.36
C SER A 74 -0.17 11.98 -3.66
N ASP A 75 0.67 11.80 -2.63
CA ASP A 75 2.08 11.44 -2.78
C ASP A 75 2.30 9.93 -2.92
N GLY A 76 1.25 9.12 -2.92
CA GLY A 76 1.30 7.66 -2.97
C GLY A 76 1.53 6.99 -1.62
N THR A 77 1.71 7.72 -0.52
CA THR A 77 1.77 7.09 0.81
C THR A 77 0.40 6.62 1.26
N PHE A 78 0.35 5.53 2.02
CA PHE A 78 -0.92 5.01 2.54
C PHE A 78 -0.81 4.53 3.98
N SER A 79 -1.97 4.39 4.61
CA SER A 79 -2.12 3.65 5.87
C SER A 79 -3.38 2.81 5.81
N ALA A 80 -3.29 1.56 6.24
CA ALA A 80 -4.40 0.61 6.26
C ALA A 80 -4.44 -0.17 7.57
N VAL A 81 -5.62 -0.65 7.95
CA VAL A 81 -5.83 -1.41 9.18
C VAL A 81 -6.54 -2.72 8.86
N MET A 82 -6.01 -3.82 9.39
CA MET A 82 -6.60 -5.15 9.34
C MET A 82 -7.01 -5.54 10.76
N PRO A 83 -8.32 -5.71 11.01
CA PRO A 83 -8.79 -6.29 12.27
C PRO A 83 -8.30 -7.74 12.41
N SER A 84 -7.87 -8.14 13.62
CA SER A 84 -7.63 -9.54 13.94
C SER A 84 -8.17 -9.88 15.34
N PRO A 85 -8.44 -11.16 15.64
CA PRO A 85 -8.88 -11.58 16.98
C PRO A 85 -7.94 -11.18 18.12
N LYS A 86 -6.65 -10.95 17.83
CA LYS A 86 -5.63 -10.55 18.82
C LYS A 86 -5.41 -9.04 18.91
N GLY A 87 -6.08 -8.26 18.06
CA GLY A 87 -5.87 -6.82 17.91
C GLY A 87 -5.56 -6.43 16.46
N GLU A 88 -5.42 -5.15 16.20
CA GLU A 88 -5.25 -4.61 14.85
C GLU A 88 -3.83 -4.81 14.31
N VAL A 89 -3.73 -5.09 13.00
CA VAL A 89 -2.48 -5.00 12.24
C VAL A 89 -2.52 -3.71 11.42
N THR A 90 -1.58 -2.81 11.67
CA THR A 90 -1.47 -1.54 10.95
C THR A 90 -0.41 -1.64 9.85
N PHE A 91 -0.75 -1.20 8.65
CA PHE A 91 0.15 -1.11 7.50
C PHE A 91 0.48 0.35 7.22
N LYS A 92 1.75 0.63 6.94
CA LYS A 92 2.23 1.93 6.47
C LYS A 92 3.19 1.70 5.31
N GLY A 93 2.87 2.31 4.17
CA GLY A 93 3.59 2.01 2.93
C GLY A 93 3.42 3.05 1.86
N ARG A 94 3.83 2.67 0.65
CA ARG A 94 3.73 3.48 -0.56
C ARG A 94 3.20 2.63 -1.71
N VAL A 95 2.36 3.25 -2.52
CA VAL A 95 1.93 2.73 -3.81
C VAL A 95 2.73 3.45 -4.90
N GLY A 96 3.40 2.65 -5.74
CA GLY A 96 4.05 3.08 -6.97
C GLY A 96 3.26 2.64 -8.20
N ALA A 97 3.75 3.01 -9.38
CA ALA A 97 3.13 2.64 -10.65
C ALA A 97 3.06 1.11 -10.87
N HIS A 98 4.04 0.37 -10.32
CA HIS A 98 4.23 -1.07 -10.56
C HIS A 98 4.32 -1.91 -9.28
N ASN A 99 4.42 -1.28 -8.11
CA ASN A 99 4.61 -1.96 -6.85
C ASN A 99 3.81 -1.33 -5.70
N VAL A 100 3.52 -2.14 -4.68
CA VAL A 100 3.05 -1.69 -3.36
C VAL A 100 4.01 -2.25 -2.33
N GLU A 101 4.64 -1.37 -1.57
CA GLU A 101 5.55 -1.74 -0.48
C GLU A 101 5.04 -1.18 0.84
N ALA A 102 5.07 -1.99 1.88
CA ALA A 102 4.65 -1.55 3.21
C ALA A 102 5.40 -2.25 4.33
N GLN A 103 5.47 -1.59 5.48
CA GLN A 103 5.77 -2.23 6.75
C GLN A 103 4.46 -2.37 7.53
N TRP A 104 4.32 -3.48 8.26
CA TRP A 104 3.17 -3.72 9.11
C TRP A 104 3.57 -4.07 10.53
N LYS A 105 2.71 -3.70 11.47
CA LYS A 105 2.86 -3.98 12.89
C LYS A 105 1.53 -4.51 13.44
N GLY A 106 1.56 -5.75 13.90
CA GLY A 106 0.49 -6.34 14.70
C GLY A 106 0.82 -6.31 16.19
N PRO A 107 -0.04 -6.91 17.02
CA PRO A 107 0.13 -6.98 18.48
C PRO A 107 1.43 -7.69 18.87
N ASP A 108 1.74 -8.81 18.20
CA ASP A 108 2.85 -9.69 18.57
C ASP A 108 3.94 -9.80 17.50
N CYS A 109 3.60 -9.56 16.23
CA CYS A 109 4.49 -9.72 15.08
C CYS A 109 4.63 -8.40 14.29
N TRP A 110 5.68 -8.30 13.48
CA TRP A 110 5.87 -7.23 12.51
C TRP A 110 6.56 -7.76 11.26
N GLY A 111 6.41 -7.05 10.16
CA GLY A 111 6.92 -7.52 8.89
C GLY A 111 6.74 -6.53 7.76
N ALA A 112 6.95 -7.01 6.55
CA ALA A 112 6.89 -6.22 5.33
C ALA A 112 5.94 -6.85 4.32
N VAL A 113 5.40 -6.02 3.43
CA VAL A 113 4.66 -6.41 2.24
C VAL A 113 5.42 -5.92 1.02
N ASP A 114 5.57 -6.79 0.02
CA ASP A 114 6.10 -6.45 -1.31
C ASP A 114 5.18 -7.08 -2.37
N LEU A 115 4.47 -6.22 -3.11
CA LEU A 115 3.52 -6.60 -4.14
C LEU A 115 3.88 -5.94 -5.46
N ASN A 116 3.67 -6.67 -6.54
CA ASN A 116 3.90 -6.22 -7.90
C ASN A 116 2.63 -6.36 -8.75
N LYS A 117 2.51 -5.48 -9.75
CA LYS A 117 1.36 -5.40 -10.66
C LYS A 117 1.38 -6.47 -11.74
#